data_AF-A0A3A9WEQ1-F1
#
_entry.id   AF-A0A3A9WEQ1-F1
#
_cell.length_a   1.000
_cell.length_b   1.000
_cell.length_c   1.000
_cell.angle_alpha   90.00
_cell.angle_beta   90.00
_cell.angle_gamma   90.00
#
_symmetry.space_group_name_H-M   'P 1'
#
loop_
_entity.id
_entity.type
_entity.pdbx_description
1 polymer ?
#
loop_
_entity_poly.entity_id
_entity_poly.type
_entity_poly.pdbx_seq_one_letter_code
_entity_poly.pdbx_strand_id
1 'polypeptide(L)'
;MKTIYTLLLFLGFGMLVQAQDSKVVVLYTEQGDQKQVFNIDKASNTLVLTEKDKTEQDGLFDAFIIKPSIEHPGAVYLIAAQENQMFLKRNGDTLEFKDIQEETSAVDRDDYEWEIQYSGFPWITISDPAKPRSVIYKEGNTLRVQEVAIADWVLANNNDPKGEPFRYKIKNITNTF
;
A
#
# COMPACT_ATOMS: atom_id res chain seq x y z
N MET A 1 20.85 49.91 -41.13
CA MET A 1 20.84 48.51 -41.59
C MET A 1 20.79 47.62 -40.35
N LYS A 2 19.70 46.87 -40.21
CA LYS A 2 19.50 45.60 -39.48
C LYS A 2 19.93 45.49 -38.00
N THR A 3 18.90 45.54 -37.16
CA THR A 3 18.66 44.78 -35.92
C THR A 3 19.30 43.39 -35.91
N ILE A 4 19.73 42.93 -34.73
CA ILE A 4 19.31 41.65 -34.12
C ILE A 4 19.40 41.81 -32.59
N TYR A 5 18.23 41.69 -31.96
CA TYR A 5 18.08 41.37 -30.55
C TYR A 5 18.36 39.87 -30.38
N THR A 6 19.22 39.50 -29.45
CA THR A 6 19.20 38.12 -28.92
C THR A 6 18.97 38.17 -27.42
N LEU A 7 17.68 38.26 -27.11
CA LEU A 7 17.09 37.77 -25.87
C LEU A 7 17.25 36.23 -25.88
N LEU A 8 18.06 35.67 -24.99
CA LEU A 8 18.10 34.22 -24.79
C LEU A 8 17.25 33.89 -23.55
N LEU A 9 16.03 33.49 -23.88
CA LEU A 9 15.02 32.93 -22.99
C LEU A 9 15.53 31.63 -22.35
N PHE A 10 15.29 31.54 -21.03
CA PHE A 10 14.85 30.37 -20.28
C PHE A 10 14.95 29.00 -20.97
N LEU A 11 15.85 28.16 -20.46
CA LEU A 11 15.57 26.73 -20.30
C LEU A 11 15.75 26.41 -18.82
N GLY A 12 14.74 26.81 -18.03
CA GLY A 12 14.49 26.13 -16.77
C GLY A 12 14.16 24.69 -17.11
N PHE A 13 15.11 23.78 -16.91
CA PHE A 13 14.81 22.39 -16.61
C PHE A 13 14.16 22.39 -15.22
N GLY A 14 12.94 22.91 -15.13
CA GLY A 14 12.00 22.44 -14.14
C GLY A 14 11.74 20.99 -14.52
N MET A 15 12.44 20.07 -13.86
CA MET A 15 11.88 18.75 -13.70
C MET A 15 10.49 19.00 -13.14
N LEU A 16 9.47 18.73 -13.95
CA LEU A 16 8.13 18.46 -13.46
C LEU A 16 8.29 17.28 -12.51
N VAL A 17 8.58 17.57 -11.24
CA VAL A 17 8.29 16.66 -10.15
C VAL A 17 6.78 16.54 -10.19
N GLN A 18 6.28 15.55 -10.93
CA GLN A 18 4.91 15.11 -10.71
C GLN A 18 4.87 14.73 -9.24
N ALA A 19 4.16 15.53 -8.44
CA ALA A 19 3.79 15.13 -7.11
C ALA A 19 3.08 13.77 -7.26
N GLN A 20 3.75 12.71 -6.85
CA GLN A 20 3.12 11.40 -6.80
C GLN A 20 2.16 11.46 -5.61
N ASP A 21 0.86 11.58 -5.91
CA ASP A 21 -0.22 11.74 -4.92
C ASP A 21 -0.17 10.61 -3.88
N SER A 22 0.41 10.91 -2.73
CA SER A 22 0.42 9.99 -1.60
C SER A 22 -0.91 10.11 -0.85
N LYS A 23 -1.48 8.97 -0.45
CA LYS A 23 -2.77 8.90 0.23
C LYS A 23 -2.62 8.31 1.61
N VAL A 24 -3.31 8.88 2.60
CA VAL A 24 -3.36 8.34 3.96
C VAL A 24 -4.64 7.53 4.12
N VAL A 25 -4.51 6.24 4.42
CA VAL A 25 -5.63 5.29 4.43
C VAL A 25 -5.62 4.40 5.66
N VAL A 26 -6.79 3.91 6.06
CA VAL A 26 -6.93 2.75 6.95
C VAL A 26 -7.34 1.54 6.13
N LEU A 27 -6.62 0.44 6.33
CA LEU A 27 -6.94 -0.87 5.80
C LEU A 27 -7.50 -1.71 6.93
N TYR A 28 -8.63 -2.38 6.72
CA TYR A 28 -9.30 -3.12 7.79
C TYR A 28 -10.23 -4.22 7.30
N THR A 29 -10.61 -5.12 8.22
CA THR A 29 -11.73 -6.04 8.05
C THR A 29 -12.76 -5.82 9.16
N GLU A 30 -13.96 -6.34 8.98
CA GLU A 30 -15.05 -6.27 9.97
C GLU A 30 -15.47 -7.69 10.36
N GLN A 31 -15.60 -7.93 11.66
CA GLN A 31 -16.07 -9.21 12.19
C GLN A 31 -17.09 -8.95 13.30
N GLY A 32 -18.37 -9.22 13.04
CA GLY A 32 -19.46 -8.87 13.95
C GLY A 32 -19.48 -7.37 14.22
N ASP A 33 -19.45 -6.98 15.50
CA ASP A 33 -19.43 -5.56 15.93
C ASP A 33 -18.03 -4.95 16.02
N GLN A 34 -16.97 -5.72 15.74
CA GLN A 34 -15.59 -5.27 15.83
C GLN A 34 -15.02 -4.90 14.45
N LYS A 35 -14.11 -3.92 14.46
CA LYS A 35 -13.21 -3.59 13.35
C LYS A 35 -11.84 -4.16 13.67
N GLN A 36 -11.17 -4.74 12.68
CA GLN A 36 -9.78 -5.17 12.79
C GLN A 36 -8.93 -4.38 11.81
N VAL A 37 -8.12 -3.45 12.32
CA VAL A 37 -7.29 -2.55 11.53
C VAL A 37 -5.91 -3.13 11.32
N PHE A 38 -5.33 -2.88 10.16
CA PHE A 38 -3.93 -3.16 9.89
C PHE A 38 -3.08 -2.27 10.81
N ASN A 39 -2.08 -2.85 11.46
CA ASN A 39 -1.21 -2.13 12.38
C ASN A 39 0.20 -2.74 12.43
N ILE A 40 1.16 -1.97 12.93
CA ILE A 40 2.50 -2.47 13.24
C ILE A 40 2.53 -2.99 14.68
N ASP A 41 2.94 -4.24 14.87
CA ASP A 41 3.39 -4.68 16.18
C ASP A 41 4.80 -4.16 16.43
N LYS A 42 4.95 -3.16 17.30
CA LYS A 42 6.23 -2.50 17.58
C LYS A 42 7.29 -3.42 18.19
N ALA A 43 6.88 -4.52 18.83
CA ALA A 43 7.83 -5.45 19.43
C ALA A 43 8.52 -6.32 18.37
N SER A 44 7.79 -6.70 17.32
CA SER A 44 8.27 -7.60 16.27
C SER A 44 8.50 -6.91 14.91
N ASN A 45 8.08 -5.64 14.78
CA ASN A 45 7.98 -4.92 13.51
C ASN A 45 7.21 -5.70 12.44
N THR A 46 6.15 -6.42 12.82
CA THR A 46 5.33 -7.20 11.87
C THR A 46 3.98 -6.55 11.63
N LEU A 47 3.39 -6.87 10.48
CA LEU A 47 2.02 -6.47 10.17
C LEU A 47 1.03 -7.39 10.89
N VAL A 48 0.18 -6.79 11.71
CA VAL A 48 -0.84 -7.46 12.51
C VAL A 48 -2.21 -6.83 12.31
N LEU A 49 -3.25 -7.53 12.75
CA LEU A 49 -4.59 -6.98 12.91
C LEU A 49 -4.83 -6.66 14.38
N THR A 50 -5.12 -5.39 14.66
CA THR A 50 -5.54 -4.95 16.00
C THR A 50 -7.03 -4.69 16.03
N GLU A 51 -7.70 -5.20 17.06
CA GLU A 51 -9.12 -4.96 17.29
C GLU A 51 -9.38 -3.50 17.69
N LYS A 52 -10.48 -2.95 17.19
CA LYS A 52 -10.93 -1.59 17.42
C LYS A 52 -12.45 -1.52 17.36
N ASP A 53 -13.06 -0.72 18.22
CA ASP A 53 -14.50 -0.50 18.18
C ASP A 53 -14.88 0.24 16.88
N LYS A 54 -16.00 -0.15 16.24
CA LYS A 54 -16.48 0.49 15.00
C LYS A 54 -16.85 1.96 15.19
N THR A 55 -17.16 2.37 16.42
CA THR A 55 -17.51 3.76 16.78
C THR A 55 -16.28 4.62 17.05
N GLU A 56 -15.11 4.01 17.27
CA GLU A 56 -13.88 4.73 17.53
C GLU A 56 -13.35 5.38 16.23
N GLN A 57 -12.99 6.65 16.32
CA GLN A 57 -12.51 7.40 15.17
C GLN A 57 -11.15 6.87 14.70
N ASP A 58 -11.02 6.65 13.39
CA ASP A 58 -9.74 6.31 12.75
C ASP A 58 -8.76 7.48 12.83
N GLY A 59 -7.53 7.20 13.27
CA GLY A 59 -6.45 8.17 13.37
C GLY A 59 -5.20 7.76 12.62
N LEU A 60 -4.14 8.58 12.70
CA LEU A 60 -2.85 8.30 12.05
C LEU A 60 -2.16 7.04 12.61
N PHE A 61 -2.46 6.65 13.84
CA PHE A 61 -1.94 5.42 14.44
C PHE A 61 -2.47 4.14 13.77
N ASP A 62 -3.62 4.22 13.10
CA ASP A 62 -4.24 3.09 12.37
C ASP A 62 -3.98 3.16 10.86
N ALA A 63 -3.11 4.09 10.43
CA ALA A 63 -3.04 4.53 9.06
C ALA A 63 -1.76 4.10 8.34
N PHE A 64 -1.89 3.98 7.03
CA PHE A 64 -0.80 3.79 6.09
C PHE A 64 -0.77 4.94 5.09
N ILE A 65 0.44 5.33 4.70
CA ILE A 65 0.67 6.16 3.53
C ILE A 65 0.86 5.22 2.34
N ILE A 66 -0.03 5.28 1.37
CA ILE A 66 0.14 4.67 0.05
C ILE A 66 0.92 5.66 -0.80
N LYS A 67 2.12 5.26 -1.23
CA LYS A 67 2.96 6.03 -2.15
C LYS A 67 3.19 5.23 -3.42
N PRO A 68 2.97 5.77 -4.63
CA PRO A 68 3.30 5.08 -5.87
C PRO A 68 4.77 4.66 -5.92
N SER A 69 5.05 3.47 -6.47
CA SER A 69 6.41 3.07 -6.80
C SER A 69 6.96 3.92 -7.95
N ILE A 70 8.26 4.26 -7.89
CA ILE A 70 8.95 4.90 -9.02
C ILE A 70 9.55 3.86 -9.97
N GLU A 71 9.80 2.65 -9.46
CA GLU A 71 10.40 1.53 -10.16
C GLU A 71 9.37 0.76 -11.00
N HIS A 72 8.19 0.49 -10.44
CA HIS A 72 7.15 -0.33 -11.08
C HIS A 72 5.81 0.40 -11.19
N PRO A 73 5.44 0.87 -12.41
CA PRO A 73 4.14 1.51 -12.65
C PRO A 73 2.98 0.58 -12.30
N GLY A 74 2.11 1.01 -11.37
CA GLY A 74 0.98 0.22 -10.89
C GLY A 74 1.19 -0.39 -9.50
N ALA A 75 2.45 -0.49 -9.05
CA ALA A 75 2.79 -0.86 -7.69
C ALA A 75 2.82 0.36 -6.75
N VAL A 76 2.70 0.09 -5.46
CA VAL A 76 2.75 1.07 -4.38
C VAL A 76 3.60 0.57 -3.22
N TYR A 77 4.16 1.52 -2.49
CA TYR A 77 4.71 1.34 -1.16
C TYR A 77 3.61 1.55 -0.11
N LEU A 78 3.59 0.68 0.89
CA LEU A 78 2.75 0.82 2.08
C LEU A 78 3.64 1.24 3.26
N ILE A 79 3.50 2.48 3.72
CA ILE A 79 4.35 3.06 4.77
C ILE A 79 3.51 3.23 6.02
N ALA A 80 3.98 2.79 7.19
CA ALA A 80 3.27 3.00 8.44
C ALA A 80 3.20 4.52 8.76
N ALA A 81 2.02 5.11 8.89
CA ALA A 81 1.90 6.55 9.11
C ALA A 81 2.39 6.99 10.50
N GLN A 82 2.45 6.05 11.45
CA GLN A 82 2.90 6.28 12.82
C GLN A 82 4.42 6.16 13.01
N GLU A 83 5.12 5.52 12.07
CA GLU A 83 6.58 5.35 12.08
C GLU A 83 7.11 5.88 10.75
N ASN A 84 7.62 7.11 10.76
CA ASN A 84 8.17 7.72 9.55
C ASN A 84 9.24 6.80 8.95
N GLN A 85 9.15 6.57 7.63
CA GLN A 85 10.13 5.83 6.83
C GLN A 85 10.10 4.30 6.97
N MET A 86 9.15 3.72 7.71
CA MET A 86 8.99 2.26 7.80
C MET A 86 8.04 1.71 6.72
N PHE A 87 8.58 0.96 5.78
CA PHE A 87 7.88 0.38 4.63
C PHE A 87 7.51 -1.08 4.89
N LEU A 88 6.34 -1.51 4.43
CA LEU A 88 5.93 -2.91 4.47
C LEU A 88 6.78 -3.72 3.47
N LYS A 89 7.54 -4.66 3.99
CA LYS A 89 8.43 -5.57 3.27
C LYS A 89 7.95 -7.02 3.40
N ARG A 90 7.98 -7.76 2.30
CA ARG A 90 7.88 -9.22 2.29
C ARG A 90 9.18 -9.84 2.80
N ASN A 91 9.05 -10.83 3.68
CA ASN A 91 10.14 -11.69 4.13
C ASN A 91 9.70 -13.16 4.08
N GLY A 92 9.95 -13.82 2.95
CA GLY A 92 9.33 -15.12 2.68
C GLY A 92 7.81 -14.99 2.57
N ASP A 93 7.09 -15.54 3.54
CA ASP A 93 5.62 -15.44 3.64
C ASP A 93 5.17 -14.53 4.79
N THR A 94 6.10 -13.93 5.54
CA THR A 94 5.79 -12.97 6.59
C THR A 94 5.89 -11.53 6.05
N LEU A 95 5.30 -10.62 6.80
CA LEU A 95 5.21 -9.21 6.48
C LEU A 95 5.82 -8.42 7.64
N GLU A 96 6.90 -7.70 7.35
CA GLU A 96 7.65 -6.92 8.32
C GLU A 96 7.78 -5.47 7.86
N PHE A 97 7.97 -4.54 8.79
CA PHE A 97 8.24 -3.15 8.49
C PHE A 97 9.73 -2.89 8.60
N LYS A 98 10.30 -2.29 7.56
CA LYS A 98 11.71 -1.91 7.49
C LYS A 98 11.90 -0.62 6.71
N ASP A 99 12.95 0.11 7.05
CA ASP A 99 13.44 1.20 6.22
C ASP A 99 13.98 0.66 4.89
N ILE A 100 13.90 1.48 3.84
CA ILE A 100 14.61 1.27 2.58
C ILE A 100 15.91 2.07 2.66
N GLN A 101 17.05 1.39 2.66
CA GLN A 101 18.36 2.03 2.72
C GLN A 101 18.78 2.53 1.32
N GLU A 102 19.70 3.49 1.26
CA GLU A 102 20.19 4.02 -0.02
C GLU A 102 20.84 2.93 -0.89
N GLU A 103 21.52 1.98 -0.25
CA GLU A 103 22.17 0.84 -0.87
C GLU A 103 21.24 -0.36 -1.16
N THR A 104 19.94 -0.27 -0.81
CA THR A 104 18.99 -1.34 -1.13
C THR A 104 18.88 -1.49 -2.64
N SER A 105 19.30 -2.66 -3.14
CA SER A 105 19.33 -2.96 -4.56
C SER A 105 17.94 -2.91 -5.18
N ALA A 106 17.83 -2.65 -6.48
CA ALA A 106 16.53 -2.62 -7.16
C ALA A 106 15.76 -3.95 -6.99
N VAL A 107 16.45 -5.10 -7.01
CA VAL A 107 15.84 -6.42 -6.82
C VAL A 107 15.31 -6.59 -5.39
N ASP A 108 16.01 -6.05 -4.39
CA ASP A 108 15.53 -6.10 -3.00
C ASP A 108 14.38 -5.12 -2.75
N ARG A 109 14.18 -4.11 -3.60
CA ARG A 109 13.04 -3.17 -3.53
C ARG A 109 11.73 -3.82 -3.96
N ASP A 110 11.76 -4.84 -4.81
CA ASP A 110 10.56 -5.61 -5.20
C ASP A 110 9.87 -6.22 -3.98
N ASP A 111 10.61 -6.54 -2.91
CA ASP A 111 10.03 -7.03 -1.66
C ASP A 111 9.20 -5.97 -0.90
N TYR A 112 9.33 -4.68 -1.24
CA TYR A 112 8.63 -3.57 -0.57
C TYR A 112 7.38 -3.10 -1.31
N GLU A 113 7.12 -3.67 -2.48
CA GLU A 113 6.10 -3.20 -3.40
C GLU A 113 4.86 -4.08 -3.39
N TRP A 114 3.72 -3.43 -3.59
CA TRP A 114 2.40 -4.06 -3.52
C TRP A 114 1.51 -3.54 -4.63
N GLU A 115 0.66 -4.40 -5.17
CA GLU A 115 -0.41 -3.99 -6.08
C GLU A 115 -1.74 -3.98 -5.32
N ILE A 116 -2.48 -2.88 -5.41
CA ILE A 116 -3.82 -2.79 -4.82
C ILE A 116 -4.85 -3.01 -5.93
N GLN A 117 -5.52 -4.16 -5.89
CA GLN A 117 -6.62 -4.46 -6.80
C GLN A 117 -7.91 -3.85 -6.26
N TYR A 118 -8.59 -3.08 -7.12
CA TYR A 118 -9.88 -2.46 -6.84
C TYR A 118 -10.98 -3.09 -7.68
N SER A 119 -12.08 -3.51 -7.05
CA SER A 119 -13.29 -3.95 -7.76
C SER A 119 -14.56 -3.52 -7.02
N GLY A 120 -14.64 -2.20 -6.80
CA GLY A 120 -15.77 -1.54 -6.13
C GLY A 120 -15.41 -1.10 -4.71
N PHE A 121 -15.65 0.19 -4.40
CA PHE A 121 -15.43 0.74 -3.07
C PHE A 121 -16.41 0.10 -2.05
N PRO A 122 -15.98 -0.23 -0.82
CA PRO A 122 -14.66 0.01 -0.23
C PRO A 122 -13.68 -1.17 -0.33
N TRP A 123 -13.92 -2.16 -1.18
CA TRP A 123 -13.21 -3.44 -1.12
C TRP A 123 -11.97 -3.49 -2.01
N ILE A 124 -10.88 -4.00 -1.43
CA ILE A 124 -9.59 -4.17 -2.08
C ILE A 124 -9.00 -5.55 -1.81
N THR A 125 -8.05 -5.94 -2.63
CA THR A 125 -7.07 -7.00 -2.34
C THR A 125 -5.67 -6.43 -2.54
N ILE A 126 -4.69 -6.90 -1.76
CA ILE A 126 -3.31 -6.45 -1.85
C ILE A 126 -2.48 -7.63 -2.36
N SER A 127 -1.98 -7.54 -3.59
CA SER A 127 -1.16 -8.57 -4.23
C SER A 127 0.32 -8.23 -4.21
N ASP A 128 1.12 -9.29 -4.21
CA ASP A 128 2.57 -9.21 -4.34
C ASP A 128 2.93 -9.28 -5.84
N PRO A 129 3.47 -8.21 -6.44
CA PRO A 129 3.81 -8.19 -7.86
C PRO A 129 4.99 -9.13 -8.19
N ALA A 130 5.89 -9.40 -7.24
CA ALA A 130 7.05 -10.25 -7.44
C ALA A 130 6.73 -11.76 -7.33
N LYS A 131 5.60 -12.11 -6.68
CA LYS A 131 5.11 -13.48 -6.58
C LYS A 131 3.75 -13.62 -7.28
N PRO A 132 3.71 -14.26 -8.48
CA PRO A 132 2.45 -14.45 -9.20
C PRO A 132 1.37 -15.08 -8.33
N ARG A 133 0.15 -14.55 -8.43
CA ARG A 133 -1.02 -15.05 -7.71
C ARG A 133 -0.87 -15.09 -6.18
N SER A 134 -0.03 -14.23 -5.61
CA SER A 134 0.14 -14.12 -4.16
C SER A 134 -0.50 -12.84 -3.61
N VAL A 135 -1.15 -12.96 -2.45
CA VAL A 135 -1.85 -11.85 -1.78
C VAL A 135 -1.56 -11.81 -0.30
N ILE A 136 -1.78 -10.64 0.31
CA ILE A 136 -1.85 -10.52 1.76
C ILE A 136 -3.14 -11.21 2.25
N TYR A 137 -2.98 -12.21 3.11
CA TYR A 137 -4.04 -13.02 3.69
C TYR A 137 -3.99 -12.98 5.22
N LYS A 138 -5.16 -12.99 5.85
CA LYS A 138 -5.32 -13.03 7.31
C LYS A 138 -5.19 -14.46 7.83
N GLU A 139 -4.15 -14.73 8.61
CA GLU A 139 -3.97 -15.98 9.36
C GLU A 139 -4.13 -15.70 10.87
N GLY A 140 -5.36 -15.78 11.38
CA GLY A 140 -5.65 -15.37 12.76
C GLY A 140 -5.53 -13.85 12.93
N ASN A 141 -4.62 -13.40 13.80
CA ASN A 141 -4.34 -11.96 14.02
C ASN A 141 -3.11 -11.46 13.25
N THR A 142 -2.42 -12.33 12.50
CA THR A 142 -1.28 -11.94 11.67
C THR A 142 -1.68 -11.90 10.21
N LEU A 143 -0.93 -11.13 9.43
CA LEU A 143 -1.08 -11.05 7.98
C LEU A 143 0.16 -11.66 7.32
N ARG A 144 -0.07 -12.45 6.27
CA ARG A 144 0.96 -13.22 5.57
C ARG A 144 0.75 -13.18 4.07
N VAL A 145 1.76 -13.57 3.31
CA VAL A 145 1.63 -13.74 1.85
C VAL A 145 1.17 -15.17 1.56
N GLN A 146 0.12 -15.32 0.77
CA GLN A 146 -0.43 -16.61 0.37
C GLN A 146 -0.66 -16.67 -1.14
N GLU A 147 -0.23 -17.78 -1.76
CA GLU A 147 -0.59 -18.12 -3.13
C GLU A 147 -2.05 -18.59 -3.22
N VAL A 148 -2.78 -18.07 -4.21
CA VAL A 148 -4.21 -18.35 -4.40
C VAL A 148 -4.45 -18.95 -5.79
N ALA A 149 -4.83 -20.23 -5.82
CA ALA A 149 -5.08 -20.98 -7.04
C ALA A 149 -6.53 -20.81 -7.54
N ILE A 150 -6.86 -19.63 -8.08
CA ILE A 150 -8.18 -19.34 -8.67
C ILE A 150 -8.02 -19.03 -10.16
N ALA A 151 -8.90 -19.62 -10.99
CA ALA A 151 -8.84 -19.54 -12.45
C ALA A 151 -9.04 -18.12 -13.01
N ASP A 152 -9.92 -17.33 -12.37
CA ASP A 152 -10.25 -15.95 -12.73
C ASP A 152 -9.71 -15.02 -11.63
N TRP A 153 -8.48 -14.53 -11.80
CA TRP A 153 -7.74 -13.73 -10.82
C TRP A 153 -8.32 -12.31 -10.67
N VAL A 154 -9.49 -12.18 -10.03
CA VAL A 154 -10.11 -10.88 -9.69
C VAL A 154 -10.67 -10.95 -8.27
N LEU A 155 -9.76 -10.99 -7.29
CA LEU A 155 -10.13 -11.25 -5.90
C LEU A 155 -10.91 -10.11 -5.26
N ALA A 156 -10.74 -8.87 -5.71
CA ALA A 156 -11.47 -7.72 -5.17
C ALA A 156 -12.98 -7.69 -5.55
N ASN A 157 -13.45 -8.51 -6.51
CA ASN A 157 -14.82 -8.43 -7.04
C ASN A 157 -15.88 -8.89 -6.04
N ASN A 158 -16.63 -7.96 -5.47
CA ASN A 158 -17.63 -8.24 -4.43
C ASN A 158 -18.74 -9.22 -4.81
N ASN A 159 -18.96 -9.46 -6.11
CA ASN A 159 -19.94 -10.43 -6.57
C ASN A 159 -19.42 -11.87 -6.60
N ASP A 160 -18.11 -12.08 -6.45
CA ASP A 160 -17.51 -13.42 -6.36
C ASP A 160 -17.22 -13.76 -4.88
N PRO A 161 -17.89 -14.77 -4.29
CA PRO A 161 -17.62 -15.15 -2.90
C PRO A 161 -16.22 -15.74 -2.69
N LYS A 162 -15.54 -16.24 -3.73
CA LYS A 162 -14.22 -16.89 -3.59
C LYS A 162 -13.12 -15.92 -3.13
N GLY A 163 -13.29 -14.63 -3.42
CA GLY A 163 -12.34 -13.59 -3.02
C GLY A 163 -12.56 -13.05 -1.60
N GLU A 164 -13.69 -13.36 -0.96
CA GLU A 164 -14.06 -12.82 0.36
C GLU A 164 -12.98 -12.99 1.45
N PRO A 165 -12.28 -14.14 1.56
CA PRO A 165 -11.21 -14.31 2.54
C PRO A 165 -9.97 -13.42 2.31
N PHE A 166 -9.83 -12.82 1.12
CA PHE A 166 -8.68 -12.03 0.69
C PHE A 166 -9.00 -10.54 0.56
N ARG A 167 -10.20 -10.13 0.96
CA ARG A 167 -10.67 -8.74 0.84
C ARG A 167 -10.48 -7.98 2.12
N TYR A 168 -10.11 -6.72 1.95
CA TYR A 168 -10.07 -5.72 2.99
C TYR A 168 -10.87 -4.51 2.57
N LYS A 169 -11.37 -3.75 3.54
CA LYS A 169 -11.94 -2.43 3.32
C LYS A 169 -10.83 -1.39 3.39
N ILE A 170 -10.92 -0.38 2.53
CA ILE A 170 -10.06 0.80 2.54
C ILE A 170 -10.89 2.05 2.85
N LYS A 171 -10.35 2.91 3.70
CA LYS A 171 -10.95 4.22 4.02
C LYS A 171 -9.87 5.29 3.97
N ASN A 172 -10.10 6.36 3.22
CA ASN A 172 -9.23 7.53 3.24
C ASN A 172 -9.41 8.28 4.57
N ILE A 173 -8.32 8.64 5.23
CA ILE A 173 -8.35 9.53 6.40
C ILE A 173 -8.34 11.00 5.96
N THR A 174 -7.80 11.28 4.78
CA THR A 174 -7.79 12.62 4.17
C THR A 174 -7.88 12.53 2.64
N ASN A 175 -8.58 13.49 2.02
CA ASN A 175 -8.26 13.91 0.66
C ASN A 175 -7.05 14.83 0.80
N THR A 176 -5.83 14.34 0.54
CA THR A 176 -4.67 15.24 0.50
C THR A 176 -4.74 16.08 -0.78
N PHE A 177 -4.60 17.40 -0.58
CA PHE A 177 -4.81 18.52 -1.51
C PHE A 177 -3.85 18.57 -2.68
#